data_AF-A0A2N1NE03-F1
#
_entry.id   AF-A0A2N1NE03-F1
#
_cell.length_a   1.000
_cell.length_b   1.000
_cell.length_c   1.000
_cell.angle_alpha   90.00
_cell.angle_beta   90.00
_cell.angle_gamma   90.00
#
_symmetry.space_group_name_H-M   'P 1'
#
loop_
_entity.id
_entity.type
_entity.pdbx_description
1 polymer ?
#
loop_
_entity_poly.entity_id
_entity_poly.type
_entity_poly.pdbx_seq_one_letter_code
_entity_poly.pdbx_strand_id
1 'polypeptide(L)' 'SSTILKNLGQVLPYKLEYLCLILLFNINDLIIFLKNSQNTFIEKLLIGNIINIIQNGKKTNHKNL' A
#
# COMPACT_ATOMS: atom_id res chain seq x y z
N SER A 1 -0.36 -6.07 -6.57
CA SER A 1 -0.59 -4.68 -6.98
C SER A 1 -1.89 -4.22 -6.36
N SER A 2 -1.88 -3.12 -5.62
CA SER A 2 -3.03 -2.54 -4.92
C SER A 2 -3.80 -1.58 -5.84
N THR A 3 -4.94 -2.03 -6.37
CA THR A 3 -5.83 -1.17 -7.16
C THR A 3 -6.43 -0.03 -6.33
N ILE A 4 -6.68 -0.28 -5.04
CA ILE A 4 -7.22 0.72 -4.11
C ILE A 4 -6.24 1.90 -3.98
N LEU A 5 -4.95 1.63 -3.71
CA LEU A 5 -3.96 2.69 -3.53
C LEU A 5 -3.81 3.54 -4.80
N LYS A 6 -3.77 2.91 -5.97
CA LYS A 6 -3.66 3.62 -7.26
C LYS A 6 -4.85 4.53 -7.55
N ASN A 7 -6.07 4.04 -7.34
CA ASN A 7 -7.30 4.78 -7.64
C ASN A 7 -7.56 5.88 -6.63
N LEU A 8 -7.16 5.69 -5.37
CA LEU A 8 -7.36 6.69 -4.32
C LEU A 8 -6.72 8.03 -4.69
N GLY A 9 -5.50 8.03 -5.25
CA GLY A 9 -4.80 9.25 -5.64
C GLY A 9 -5.58 10.12 -6.64
N GLN A 10 -6.46 9.53 -7.46
CA GLN A 10 -7.22 10.25 -8.49
C GLN A 10 -8.47 10.97 -7.94
N VAL A 11 -8.99 10.50 -6.80
CA VAL A 11 -10.26 10.97 -6.23
C VAL A 11 -10.07 11.82 -4.98
N LEU A 12 -8.82 12.11 -4.60
CA LEU A 12 -8.53 12.97 -3.46
C LEU A 12 -9.05 14.40 -3.71
N PRO A 13 -9.58 15.06 -2.68
CA PRO A 13 -9.97 16.46 -2.77
C PRO A 13 -8.73 17.33 -2.99
N TYR A 14 -8.90 18.55 -3.52
CA TYR A 14 -7.79 19.49 -3.72
C TYR A 14 -6.97 19.79 -2.44
N LYS A 15 -7.62 19.79 -1.27
CA LYS A 15 -6.99 19.94 0.04
C LYS A 15 -7.44 18.81 0.96
N LEU A 16 -6.48 18.16 1.61
CA LEU A 16 -6.68 17.08 2.55
C LEU A 16 -5.84 17.33 3.81
N GLU A 17 -6.48 17.44 4.96
CA GLU A 17 -5.78 17.69 6.23
C GLU A 17 -5.00 16.45 6.68
N TYR A 18 -5.61 15.26 6.58
CA TYR A 18 -4.97 14.05 7.04
C TYR A 18 -5.39 12.82 6.23
N LEU A 19 -4.41 12.02 5.83
CA LEU A 19 -4.59 10.72 5.21
C LEU A 19 -3.71 9.69 5.92
N CYS A 20 -4.33 8.66 6.48
CA CYS A 20 -3.64 7.52 7.06
C CYS A 20 -4.16 6.23 6.41
N LEU A 21 -3.26 5.44 5.83
CA LEU A 21 -3.60 4.22 5.10
C LEU A 21 -2.66 3.10 5.54
N ILE A 22 -3.20 1.90 5.77
CA ILE A 22 -2.42 0.68 5.98
C ILE A 22 -2.98 -0.38 5.02
N LEU A 23 -2.21 -0.75 4.00
CA LEU A 23 -2.65 -1.61 2.90
C LEU A 23 -1.49 -2.50 2.44
N LEU A 24 -1.77 -3.65 1.81
CA LEU A 24 -0.75 -4.42 1.09
C LEU A 24 -0.54 -3.78 -0.29
N PHE A 25 0.67 -3.31 -0.59
CA PHE A 25 1.01 -2.73 -1.89
C PHE A 25 2.47 -2.98 -2.28
N ASN A 26 2.79 -2.82 -3.56
CA ASN A 26 4.17 -2.81 -4.04
C ASN A 26 4.63 -1.37 -4.34
N ILE A 27 5.94 -1.19 -4.53
CA ILE A 27 6.52 0.15 -4.78
C ILE A 27 5.90 0.86 -6.00
N ASN A 28 5.51 0.13 -7.04
CA ASN A 28 4.89 0.70 -8.24
C ASN A 28 3.50 1.27 -7.95
N ASP A 29 2.73 0.63 -7.06
CA ASP A 29 1.43 1.14 -6.63
C ASP A 29 1.58 2.47 -5.88
N LEU A 30 2.61 2.60 -5.04
CA LEU A 30 2.92 3.86 -4.34
C LEU A 30 3.33 4.96 -5.32
N ILE A 31 4.20 4.66 -6.29
CA ILE A 31 4.60 5.62 -7.33
C ILE A 31 3.37 6.13 -8.11
N ILE A 32 2.44 5.24 -8.47
CA ILE A 32 1.22 5.61 -9.18
C ILE A 32 0.32 6.48 -8.29
N PHE A 33 0.14 6.12 -7.01
CA PHE A 33 -0.59 6.95 -6.06
C PHE A 33 -0.03 8.37 -5.98
N LEU A 34 1.29 8.52 -5.78
CA LEU A 34 1.95 9.83 -5.67
C LEU A 34 1.80 10.67 -6.94
N LYS A 35 1.87 10.05 -8.12
CA LYS A 35 1.61 10.72 -9.40
C LYS A 35 0.16 11.18 -9.51
N ASN A 36 -0.78 10.33 -9.16
CA ASN A 36 -2.21 10.64 -9.25
C ASN A 36 -2.62 11.73 -8.23
N SER A 37 -1.96 11.79 -7.07
CA SER A 37 -2.23 12.77 -6.02
C SER A 37 -1.46 14.08 -6.16
N GLN A 38 -0.73 14.32 -7.26
CA GLN A 38 0.19 15.47 -7.41
C GLN A 38 -0.50 16.83 -7.20
N ASN A 39 -1.79 16.94 -7.52
CA ASN A 39 -2.56 18.19 -7.42
C ASN A 39 -3.32 18.31 -6.10
N THR A 40 -3.13 17.40 -5.16
CA THR A 40 -3.73 17.44 -3.82
C THR A 40 -2.71 17.97 -2.83
N PHE A 41 -3.05 19.05 -2.11
CA PHE A 41 -2.32 19.42 -0.90
C PHE A 41 -2.69 18.46 0.24
N ILE A 42 -1.71 17.75 0.79
CA ILE A 42 -1.90 16.87 1.95
C ILE A 42 -1.06 17.41 3.10
N GLU A 43 -1.71 17.85 4.18
CA GLU A 43 -0.99 18.39 5.34
C GLU A 43 -0.27 17.28 6.12
N LYS A 44 -0.90 16.11 6.30
CA LYS A 44 -0.26 14.94 6.88
C LYS A 44 -0.61 13.66 6.11
N LEU A 45 0.43 12.99 5.61
CA LEU A 45 0.32 11.72 4.89
C LEU A 45 1.05 10.60 5.66
N LEU A 46 0.33 9.55 6.06
CA LEU A 46 0.88 8.33 6.62
C LEU A 46 0.45 7.12 5.76
N ILE A 47 1.41 6.35 5.28
CA ILE A 47 1.15 5.16 4.48
C ILE A 47 1.98 4.00 5.03
N GLY A 48 1.30 2.95 5.49
CA GLY A 48 1.90 1.69 5.97
C GLY A 48 1.69 0.57 4.96
N ASN A 49 2.76 -0.16 4.64
CA ASN A 49 2.67 -1.38 3.84
C ASN A 49 2.50 -2.59 4.77
N ILE A 50 1.45 -3.39 4.56
CA ILE A 50 1.30 -4.67 5.23
C ILE A 50 2.32 -5.63 4.60
N ILE A 51 3.44 -5.87 5.28
CA ILE A 51 4.36 -6.94 4.87
C ILE A 51 3.63 -8.27 5.11
N ASN A 52 3.51 -9.12 4.09
CA ASN A 52 3.07 -10.49 4.28
C ASN A 52 4.17 -11.24 5.06
N ILE A 53 4.08 -11.25 6.40
CA ILE A 53 5.02 -11.97 7.27
C ILE A 53 4.80 -13.50 7.20
N ILE A 54 3.72 -13.97 6.55
CA ILE A 54 3.39 -15.39 6.47
C ILE A 54 3.82 -15.97 5.12
N GLN A 55 5.08 -16.38 4.95
CA GLN A 55 5.46 -17.40 3.95
C GLN A 55 6.67 -18.30 4.29
N ASN A 56 7.13 -18.40 5.55
CA ASN A 56 8.17 -19.39 5.92
C ASN A 56 7.75 -20.35 7.05
N GLY A 57 6.46 -20.73 7.08
CA GLY A 57 5.99 -21.85 7.87
C GLY A 57 6.36 -23.19 7.23
N LYS A 58 7.55 -23.70 7.56
CA LYS A 58 7.95 -25.12 7.57
C LYS A 58 7.36 -26.03 6.47
N LYS A 59 8.09 -26.22 5.37
CA LYS A 59 8.06 -27.49 4.62
C LYS A 59 9.10 -28.46 5.21
N THR A 60 8.88 -28.91 6.45
CA THR A 60 9.56 -30.12 6.95
C THR A 60 8.69 -31.30 6.58
N ASN A 61 8.83 -31.77 5.34
CA ASN A 61 8.41 -33.13 5.01
C ASN A 61 9.41 -34.09 5.67
N HIS A 62 9.16 -34.47 6.92
CA HIS A 62 9.63 -35.75 7.41
C HIS A 62 8.93 -36.83 6.56
N LYS A 63 9.58 -37.25 5.47
CA LYS A 63 9.34 -38.60 4.95
C LYS A 63 10.18 -39.54 5.81
N ASN A 64 9.60 -39.99 6.92
CA ASN A 64 9.92 -41.29 7.49
C ASN A 64 8.95 -42.29 6.85
N LEU A 65 9.40 -42.95 5.79
CA LEU A 65 9.34 -44.41 5.56
C LEU A 65 10.05 -44.71 4.23
#